data_AF-A0A8J6XSI0-F1
#
_entry.id   AF-A0A8J6XSI0-F1
#
_cell.length_a   1.000
_cell.length_b   1.000
_cell.length_c   1.000
_cell.angle_alpha   90.00
_cell.angle_beta   90.00
_cell.angle_gamma   90.00
#
_symmetry.space_group_name_H-M   'P 1'
#
loop_
_entity.id
_entity.type
_entity.pdbx_description
1 polymer ?
#
loop_
_entity_poly.entity_id
_entity_poly.type
_entity_poly.pdbx_seq_one_letter_code
_entity_poly.pdbx_strand_id
1 'polypeptide(L)'
;MQATNLEDIDRPDFVALDKDEQVILIAEVKGFPFNFKEDKAKYYARLRLIDFLQAAKALIPYAMLVDVEKILIFQWDGKNLSEPILCLNTADVLSHYEPKFSSKQIYRLYLRTLTEAWLRDLAYHWKSEVPPFTKEIAEIGLLQLLSEGTTKF
;
A
#
# COMPACT_ATOMS: atom_id res chain seq x y z
N MET A 1 -20.50 -24.90 18.66
CA MET A 1 -20.50 -23.45 18.39
C MET A 1 -19.31 -22.86 19.09
N GLN A 2 -18.24 -22.57 18.35
CA GLN A 2 -17.12 -21.79 18.89
C GLN A 2 -17.44 -20.32 18.65
N ALA A 3 -17.29 -19.52 19.70
CA ALA A 3 -17.38 -18.07 19.62
C ALA A 3 -16.35 -17.58 18.61
N THR A 4 -16.81 -17.09 17.46
CA THR A 4 -16.01 -16.26 16.56
C THR A 4 -15.58 -15.04 17.37
N ASN A 5 -14.29 -14.95 17.69
CA ASN A 5 -13.69 -13.76 18.26
C ASN A 5 -14.10 -12.56 17.39
N LEU A 6 -14.70 -11.56 18.01
CA LEU A 6 -15.10 -10.29 17.39
C LEU A 6 -13.90 -9.44 16.90
N GLU A 7 -12.68 -10.00 16.93
CA GLU A 7 -11.43 -9.38 16.48
C GLU A 7 -11.03 -9.76 15.03
N ASP A 8 -11.67 -10.77 14.42
CA ASP A 8 -11.50 -11.10 12.99
C ASP A 8 -12.36 -10.18 12.09
N ILE A 9 -12.37 -8.88 12.39
CA ILE A 9 -12.79 -7.91 11.37
C ILE A 9 -11.63 -7.88 10.38
N ASP A 10 -11.85 -8.44 9.20
CA ASP A 10 -10.87 -8.36 8.11
C ASP A 10 -10.56 -6.88 7.87
N ARG A 11 -9.31 -6.47 8.10
CA ARG A 11 -8.85 -5.09 7.95
C ARG A 11 -7.72 -5.05 6.94
N PRO A 12 -7.59 -3.96 6.18
CA PRO A 12 -6.41 -3.76 5.35
C PRO A 12 -5.16 -3.71 6.23
N ASP A 13 -4.00 -4.02 5.65
CA ASP A 13 -2.73 -4.05 6.37
C ASP A 13 -2.35 -2.66 6.88
N PHE A 14 -2.74 -1.61 6.16
CA PHE A 14 -2.79 -0.22 6.58
C PHE A 14 -3.63 0.62 5.60
N VAL A 15 -3.92 1.86 5.99
CA VAL A 15 -4.53 2.88 5.14
C VAL A 15 -3.69 4.15 5.12
N ALA A 16 -3.72 4.90 4.01
CA ALA A 16 -3.23 6.28 3.98
C ALA A 16 -4.41 7.25 4.02
N LEU A 17 -4.22 8.34 4.77
CA LEU A 17 -5.17 9.42 4.96
C LEU A 17 -4.61 10.71 4.36
N ASP A 18 -5.46 11.54 3.79
CA ASP A 18 -5.11 12.93 3.48
C ASP A 18 -5.09 13.81 4.74
N LYS A 19 -4.77 15.10 4.54
CA LYS A 19 -4.74 16.12 5.59
C LYS A 19 -6.08 16.34 6.32
N ASP A 20 -7.20 15.94 5.72
CA ASP A 20 -8.55 16.08 6.25
C ASP A 20 -9.06 14.75 6.86
N GLU A 21 -8.12 13.83 7.15
CA GLU A 21 -8.32 12.47 7.68
C GLU A 21 -9.18 11.55 6.81
N GLN A 22 -9.37 11.87 5.52
CA GLN A 22 -10.09 10.99 4.59
C GLN A 22 -9.20 9.88 4.08
N VAL A 23 -9.74 8.65 4.02
CA VAL A 23 -8.99 7.50 3.48
C VAL A 23 -8.82 7.66 1.98
N ILE A 24 -7.57 7.76 1.53
CA ILE A 24 -7.22 7.93 0.11
C ILE A 24 -6.61 6.67 -0.52
N LEU A 25 -6.07 5.78 0.31
CA LEU A 25 -5.41 4.55 -0.11
C LEU A 25 -5.68 3.44 0.92
N ILE A 26 -6.04 2.25 0.44
CA ILE A 26 -5.97 1.02 1.23
C ILE A 26 -4.84 0.13 0.72
N ALA A 27 -4.16 -0.59 1.61
CA ALA A 27 -3.02 -1.41 1.22
C ALA A 27 -3.05 -2.82 1.81
N GLU A 28 -2.54 -3.77 1.04
CA GLU A 28 -2.30 -5.15 1.41
C GLU A 28 -0.83 -5.51 1.16
N VAL A 29 -0.16 -6.08 2.16
CA VAL A 29 1.28 -6.33 2.16
C VAL A 29 1.58 -7.82 2.36
N LYS A 30 2.39 -8.39 1.48
CA LYS A 30 2.91 -9.76 1.61
C LYS A 30 4.43 -9.75 1.65
N GLY A 31 4.99 -10.17 2.78
CA GLY A 31 6.43 -10.42 2.92
C GLY A 31 6.72 -11.91 3.08
N PHE A 32 8.01 -12.25 3.21
CA PHE A 32 8.47 -13.65 3.28
C PHE A 32 7.65 -14.50 4.28
N PRO A 33 7.29 -15.75 3.92
CA PRO A 33 7.61 -16.47 2.67
C PRO A 33 6.65 -16.15 1.51
N PHE A 34 5.64 -15.33 1.73
CA PHE A 34 4.60 -15.05 0.73
C PHE A 34 4.97 -13.86 -0.16
N ASN A 35 4.62 -13.97 -1.43
CA ASN A 35 4.72 -12.90 -2.41
C ASN A 35 3.59 -13.07 -3.44
N PHE A 36 3.51 -12.14 -4.38
CA PHE A 36 2.52 -12.13 -5.47
C PHE A 36 3.05 -12.79 -6.75
N LYS A 37 4.12 -13.61 -6.69
CA LYS A 37 4.51 -14.46 -7.82
C LYS A 37 3.48 -15.54 -8.10
N GLU A 38 2.82 -16.03 -7.05
CA GLU A 38 1.72 -16.96 -7.20
C GLU A 38 0.47 -16.18 -7.59
N ASP A 39 -0.02 -16.40 -8.82
CA ASP A 39 -1.21 -15.73 -9.35
C ASP A 39 -2.41 -15.82 -8.41
N LYS A 40 -2.57 -16.95 -7.71
CA LYS A 40 -3.63 -17.15 -6.72
C LYS A 40 -3.49 -16.20 -5.52
N ALA A 41 -2.30 -16.04 -4.95
CA ALA A 41 -2.08 -15.17 -3.80
C ALA A 41 -2.36 -13.70 -4.17
N LYS A 42 -1.90 -13.29 -5.35
CA LYS A 42 -2.18 -11.96 -5.92
C LYS A 42 -3.68 -11.76 -6.16
N TYR A 43 -4.34 -12.76 -6.74
CA TYR A 43 -5.78 -12.73 -7.00
C TYR A 43 -6.59 -12.56 -5.71
N TYR A 44 -6.31 -13.34 -4.67
CA TYR A 44 -7.01 -13.23 -3.38
C TYR A 44 -6.75 -11.90 -2.66
N ALA A 45 -5.51 -11.40 -2.70
CA ALA A 45 -5.21 -10.09 -2.13
C ALA A 45 -5.97 -8.97 -2.87
N ARG A 46 -6.08 -9.08 -4.20
CA ARG A 46 -6.88 -8.15 -5.00
C ARG A 46 -8.37 -8.23 -4.67
N LEU A 47 -8.92 -9.43 -4.45
CA LEU A 47 -10.31 -9.59 -4.01
C LEU A 47 -10.55 -8.93 -2.65
N ARG A 48 -9.65 -9.12 -1.67
CA ARG A 48 -9.75 -8.45 -0.36
C ARG A 48 -9.75 -6.92 -0.48
N LEU A 49 -8.90 -6.35 -1.34
CA LEU A 49 -8.95 -4.91 -1.62
C LEU A 49 -10.32 -4.48 -2.17
N ILE A 50 -10.89 -5.24 -3.10
CA ILE A 50 -12.23 -4.95 -3.65
C ILE A 50 -13.30 -5.00 -2.55
N ASP A 51 -13.26 -6.00 -1.67
CA ASP A 51 -14.20 -6.14 -0.56
C ASP A 51 -14.12 -4.92 0.38
N PHE A 52 -12.91 -4.45 0.71
CA PHE A 52 -12.71 -3.23 1.50
C PHE A 52 -13.22 -1.97 0.81
N LEU A 53 -12.96 -1.81 -0.49
CA LEU A 53 -13.42 -0.66 -1.28
C LEU A 53 -14.94 -0.61 -1.39
N GLN A 54 -15.59 -1.78 -1.54
CA GLN A 54 -17.04 -1.88 -1.60
C GLN A 54 -17.71 -1.65 -0.24
N ALA A 55 -17.06 -2.05 0.85
CA ALA A 55 -17.56 -1.83 2.20
C ALA A 55 -17.37 -0.38 2.70
N ALA A 56 -16.49 0.40 2.05
CA ALA A 56 -16.22 1.78 2.43
C ALA A 56 -17.46 2.68 2.20
N LYS A 57 -17.75 3.55 3.17
CA LYS A 57 -18.86 4.52 3.09
C LYS A 57 -18.56 5.72 2.19
N ALA A 58 -17.28 5.90 1.86
CA ALA A 58 -16.78 6.98 1.01
C ALA A 58 -15.90 6.38 -0.09
N LEU A 59 -15.78 7.10 -1.20
CA LEU A 59 -14.91 6.69 -2.30
C LEU A 59 -13.45 6.77 -1.85
N ILE A 60 -12.77 5.63 -1.82
CA ILE A 60 -11.32 5.55 -1.62
C ILE A 60 -10.68 5.40 -3.02
N PRO A 61 -9.99 6.42 -3.53
CA PRO A 61 -9.59 6.47 -4.93
C PRO A 61 -8.48 5.49 -5.31
N TYR A 62 -7.63 5.08 -4.37
CA TYR A 62 -6.49 4.20 -4.64
C TYR A 62 -6.47 2.94 -3.78
N ALA A 63 -5.89 1.89 -4.34
CA ALA A 63 -5.51 0.69 -3.60
C ALA A 63 -4.08 0.29 -3.93
N MET A 64 -3.43 -0.42 -3.02
CA MET A 64 -2.04 -0.83 -3.16
C MET A 64 -1.84 -2.29 -2.77
N LEU A 65 -1.09 -3.01 -3.62
CA LEU A 65 -0.51 -4.30 -3.27
C LEU A 65 1.00 -4.14 -3.16
N VAL A 66 1.58 -4.59 -2.05
CA VAL A 66 3.03 -4.58 -1.85
C VAL A 66 3.55 -5.96 -1.53
N ASP A 67 4.55 -6.41 -2.29
CA ASP A 67 5.41 -7.50 -1.88
C ASP A 67 6.89 -7.13 -2.00
N VAL A 68 7.77 -8.09 -1.72
CA VAL A 68 9.22 -7.89 -1.77
C VAL A 68 9.77 -7.57 -3.17
N GLU A 69 8.98 -7.75 -4.24
CA GLU A 69 9.40 -7.52 -5.62
C GLU A 69 8.72 -6.31 -6.26
N LYS A 70 7.41 -6.13 -6.01
CA LYS A 70 6.57 -5.14 -6.64
C LYS A 70 5.70 -4.37 -5.64
N ILE A 71 5.61 -3.07 -5.89
CA ILE A 71 4.53 -2.19 -5.40
C ILE A 71 3.62 -1.93 -6.61
N LEU A 72 2.36 -2.34 -6.48
CA LEU A 72 1.32 -2.16 -7.49
C LEU A 72 0.29 -1.18 -6.95
N ILE A 73 -0.01 -0.13 -7.71
CA ILE A 73 -1.03 0.87 -7.37
C ILE A 73 -2.16 0.77 -8.38
N PHE A 74 -3.38 0.79 -7.87
CA PHE A 74 -4.62 0.66 -8.63
C PHE A 74 -5.51 1.88 -8.37
N GLN A 75 -6.38 2.18 -9.32
CA GLN A 75 -7.47 3.15 -9.16
C GLN A 75 -8.80 2.42 -8.96
N TRP A 76 -9.66 3.03 -8.15
CA TRP A 76 -11.03 2.58 -7.90
C TRP A 76 -12.01 3.67 -8.34
N ASP A 77 -12.93 3.31 -9.24
CA ASP A 77 -13.96 4.24 -9.78
C ASP A 77 -15.28 4.22 -8.98
N GLY A 78 -15.31 3.49 -7.85
CA GLY A 78 -16.55 3.22 -7.09
C GLY A 78 -17.20 1.87 -7.41
N LYS A 79 -16.77 1.19 -8.48
CA LYS A 79 -17.37 -0.06 -8.97
C LYS A 79 -16.34 -1.11 -9.40
N ASN A 80 -15.27 -0.70 -10.07
CA ASN A 80 -14.25 -1.57 -10.62
C ASN A 80 -12.87 -1.11 -10.14
N LEU A 81 -12.06 -2.09 -9.73
CA LEU A 81 -10.64 -1.88 -9.48
C LEU A 81 -9.92 -2.04 -10.80
N SER A 82 -9.15 -1.03 -11.19
CA SER A 82 -8.41 -1.03 -12.46
C SER A 82 -7.39 -2.17 -12.53
N GLU A 83 -6.75 -2.33 -13.69
CA GLU A 83 -5.41 -2.92 -13.75
C GLU A 83 -4.41 -1.97 -13.05
N PRO A 84 -3.21 -2.44 -12.63
CA PRO A 84 -2.22 -1.57 -12.01
C PRO A 84 -1.90 -0.38 -12.91
N ILE A 85 -2.12 0.83 -12.40
CA ILE A 85 -1.78 2.08 -13.09
C ILE A 85 -0.32 2.48 -12.85
N LEU A 86 0.30 1.91 -11.80
CA LEU A 86 1.73 2.06 -11.54
C LEU A 86 2.29 0.73 -11.00
N CYS A 87 3.45 0.34 -11.52
CA CYS A 87 4.17 -0.86 -11.12
C CYS A 87 5.63 -0.49 -10.81
N LEU A 88 6.00 -0.47 -9.53
CA LEU A 88 7.36 -0.15 -9.09
C LEU A 88 8.08 -1.42 -8.66
N ASN A 89 9.40 -1.45 -8.83
CA ASN A 89 10.24 -2.44 -8.17
C ASN A 89 10.38 -2.05 -6.68
N THR A 90 9.99 -2.94 -5.77
CA THR A 90 10.02 -2.65 -4.33
C THR A 90 11.44 -2.32 -3.85
N ALA A 91 12.47 -2.99 -4.37
CA ALA A 91 13.84 -2.73 -3.97
C ALA A 91 14.33 -1.34 -4.39
N ASP A 92 13.93 -0.87 -5.58
CA ASP A 92 14.31 0.47 -6.06
C ASP A 92 13.71 1.57 -5.17
N VAL A 93 12.51 1.34 -4.61
CA VAL A 93 11.84 2.25 -3.68
C VAL A 93 12.45 2.14 -2.29
N LEU A 94 12.48 0.92 -1.73
CA LEU A 94 12.70 0.72 -0.30
C LEU A 94 14.18 0.62 0.10
N SER A 95 15.10 0.45 -0.85
CA SER A 95 16.54 0.48 -0.56
C SER A 95 17.02 1.85 -0.05
N HIS A 96 16.26 2.91 -0.33
CA HIS A 96 16.50 4.24 0.27
C HIS A 96 16.31 4.23 1.80
N TYR A 97 15.39 3.40 2.31
CA TYR A 97 15.08 3.27 3.73
C TYR A 97 15.86 2.13 4.41
N GLU A 98 16.13 1.06 3.67
CA GLU A 98 16.91 -0.10 4.10
C GLU A 98 17.97 -0.44 3.03
N PRO A 99 19.21 0.07 3.13
CA PRO A 99 20.24 -0.13 2.11
C PRO A 99 20.58 -1.60 1.80
N LYS A 100 20.25 -2.53 2.70
CA LYS A 100 20.46 -3.97 2.50
C LYS A 100 19.20 -4.71 2.03
N PHE A 101 18.16 -4.00 1.57
CA PHE A 101 16.84 -4.57 1.23
C PHE A 101 16.96 -5.82 0.36
N SER A 102 17.67 -5.74 -0.76
CA SER A 102 17.84 -6.84 -1.72
C SER A 102 18.66 -8.03 -1.22
N SER A 103 19.38 -7.86 -0.10
CA SER A 103 20.23 -8.90 0.50
C SER A 103 19.66 -9.48 1.80
N LYS A 104 18.57 -8.90 2.30
CA LYS A 104 17.91 -9.31 3.54
C LYS A 104 16.63 -10.07 3.23
N GLN A 105 16.31 -11.01 4.10
CA GLN A 105 14.97 -11.60 4.11
C GLN A 105 14.00 -10.62 4.76
N ILE A 106 13.07 -10.08 3.97
CA ILE A 106 12.11 -9.08 4.43
C ILE A 106 10.77 -9.74 4.76
N TYR A 107 10.42 -9.74 6.04
CA TYR A 107 9.14 -10.24 6.53
C TYR A 107 8.03 -9.19 6.43
N ARG A 108 6.77 -9.64 6.41
CA ARG A 108 5.59 -8.78 6.21
C ARG A 108 5.56 -7.54 7.12
N LEU A 109 5.82 -7.70 8.42
CA LEU A 109 5.78 -6.57 9.36
C LEU A 109 6.82 -5.51 9.00
N TYR A 110 8.03 -5.92 8.64
CA TYR A 110 9.09 -4.99 8.28
C TYR A 110 8.84 -4.33 6.93
N LEU A 111 8.37 -5.11 5.93
CA LEU A 111 7.97 -4.57 4.64
C LEU A 111 6.90 -3.48 4.81
N ARG A 112 5.88 -3.75 5.63
CA ARG A 112 4.81 -2.80 5.95
C ARG A 112 5.36 -1.49 6.52
N THR A 113 6.27 -1.56 7.48
CA THR A 113 6.88 -0.35 8.07
C THR A 113 7.75 0.43 7.08
N LEU A 114 8.42 -0.25 6.14
CA LEU A 114 9.20 0.42 5.10
C LEU A 114 8.30 1.10 4.06
N THR A 115 7.20 0.45 3.67
CA THR A 115 6.18 1.06 2.80
C THR A 115 5.56 2.29 3.45
N GLU A 116 5.26 2.21 4.75
CA GLU A 116 4.76 3.34 5.53
C GLU A 116 5.76 4.51 5.54
N ALA A 117 7.03 4.21 5.81
CA ALA A 117 8.11 5.19 5.82
C ALA A 117 8.23 5.93 4.47
N TRP A 118 8.10 5.20 3.37
CA TRP A 118 8.08 5.77 2.02
C TRP A 118 6.88 6.68 1.77
N LEU A 119 5.66 6.25 2.09
CA LEU A 119 4.46 7.08 1.94
C LEU A 119 4.52 8.36 2.79
N ARG A 120 5.08 8.26 3.99
CA ARG A 120 5.33 9.41 4.88
C ARG A 120 6.37 10.37 4.32
N ASP A 121 7.42 9.85 3.68
CA ASP A 121 8.42 10.68 3.04
C ASP A 121 7.82 11.43 1.83
N LEU A 122 6.98 10.76 1.04
CA LEU A 122 6.19 11.39 -0.03
C LEU A 122 5.24 12.48 0.51
N ALA A 123 4.68 12.31 1.71
CA ALA A 123 3.72 13.23 2.30
C ALA A 123 4.34 14.51 2.90
N TYR A 124 5.52 14.41 3.52
CA TYR A 124 6.12 15.52 4.27
C TYR A 124 7.65 15.53 4.31
N HIS A 125 8.32 14.83 3.39
CA HIS A 125 9.77 14.94 3.13
C HIS A 125 10.67 14.76 4.37
N TRP A 126 10.30 13.85 5.27
CA TRP A 126 11.01 13.70 6.56
C TRP A 126 12.41 13.15 6.43
N LYS A 127 12.70 12.39 5.36
CA LYS A 127 14.00 11.77 5.13
C LYS A 127 14.73 12.38 3.93
N SER A 128 14.00 12.74 2.88
CA SER A 128 14.62 13.23 1.65
C SER A 128 13.87 14.40 1.05
N GLU A 129 14.62 15.35 0.47
CA GLU A 129 14.04 16.46 -0.28
C GLU A 129 13.22 15.97 -1.46
N VAL A 130 13.66 14.88 -2.11
CA VAL A 130 12.94 14.22 -3.20
C VAL A 130 12.87 12.71 -2.92
N PRO A 131 11.77 12.22 -2.33
CA PRO A 131 11.54 10.81 -2.09
C PRO A 131 11.61 9.96 -3.37
N PRO A 132 12.01 8.68 -3.26
CA PRO A 132 11.99 7.76 -4.40
C PRO A 132 10.63 7.75 -5.10
N PHE A 133 10.65 7.86 -6.42
CA PHE A 133 9.47 7.82 -7.29
C PHE A 133 8.45 8.95 -7.09
N THR A 134 8.86 10.10 -6.54
CA THR A 134 8.00 11.28 -6.38
C THR A 134 7.31 11.69 -7.69
N LYS A 135 8.02 11.65 -8.83
CA LYS A 135 7.46 12.06 -10.13
C LYS A 135 6.36 11.12 -10.60
N GLU A 136 6.60 9.81 -10.53
CA GLU A 136 5.68 8.76 -10.95
C GLU A 136 4.41 8.76 -10.08
N ILE A 137 4.57 9.00 -8.77
CA ILE A 137 3.43 9.11 -7.84
C ILE A 137 2.63 10.41 -8.09
N ALA A 138 3.30 11.49 -8.50
CA ALA A 138 2.63 12.74 -8.90
C ALA A 138 1.87 12.60 -10.22
N GLU A 139 2.42 11.87 -11.20
CA GLU A 139 1.81 11.65 -12.52
C GLU A 139 0.47 10.91 -12.43
N ILE A 140 0.34 9.98 -11.47
CA ILE A 140 -0.92 9.30 -11.22
C ILE A 140 -1.87 10.08 -10.31
N GLY A 141 -1.47 11.24 -9.77
CA GLY A 141 -2.29 12.09 -8.91
C GLY A 141 -2.33 11.70 -7.43
N LEU A 142 -1.57 10.68 -7.00
CA LEU A 142 -1.58 10.20 -5.63
C LEU A 142 -0.75 11.12 -4.70
N LEU A 143 0.32 11.74 -5.20
CA LEU A 143 1.20 12.60 -4.39
C LEU A 143 0.42 13.76 -3.75
N GLN A 144 -0.47 14.38 -4.53
CA GLN A 144 -1.25 15.54 -4.10
C GLN A 144 -2.22 15.19 -2.98
N LEU A 145 -2.73 13.97 -2.94
CA LEU A 145 -3.60 13.48 -1.88
C LEU A 145 -2.81 13.13 -0.61
N LEU A 146 -1.60 12.60 -0.77
CA LEU A 146 -0.72 12.24 0.35
C LEU A 146 -0.16 13.46 1.08
N SER A 147 -0.06 14.61 0.43
CA SER A 147 0.51 15.84 1.00
C SER A 147 -0.11 16.16 2.37
N GLU A 148 0.74 16.33 3.39
CA GLU A 148 0.33 16.59 4.78
C GLU A 148 -0.55 15.50 5.42
N GLY A 149 -0.66 14.34 4.77
CA GLY A 149 -1.40 13.18 5.24
C GLY A 149 -0.63 12.28 6.20
N THR A 150 -1.21 11.12 6.52
CA THR A 150 -0.62 10.12 7.42
C THR A 150 -1.05 8.69 7.09
N THR A 151 -0.59 7.73 7.88
CA THR A 151 -0.89 6.30 7.76
C THR A 151 -1.46 5.76 9.07
N LYS A 152 -2.46 4.86 9.00
CA LYS A 152 -3.06 4.17 10.16
C LYS A 152 -3.13 2.65 9.93
N PHE A 153 -3.07 1.88 11.02
CA PHE A 153 -3.07 0.40 11.06
C PHE A 153 -4.32 -0.16 11.74
#